data_AF-A0A1V5T9N0-F1
#
_entry.id   AF-A0A1V5T9N0-F1
#
_cell.length_a   1.000
_cell.length_b   1.000
_cell.length_c   1.000
_cell.angle_alpha   90.00
_cell.angle_beta   90.00
_cell.angle_gamma   90.00
#
_symmetry.space_group_name_H-M   'P 1'
#
loop_
_entity.id
_entity.type
_entity.pdbx_description
1 polymer ?
#
loop_
_entity_poly.entity_id
_entity_poly.type
_entity_poly.pdbx_seq_one_letter_code
_entity_poly.pdbx_strand_id
1 'polypeptide(L)'
;MKWPDTFSLYLVDNLDKESEKELYVKALMYYTNKSRSSEYYLILRTYLTEEERIAFVDKQKNGYDLKFYVDMLKIEKRYADILEIAKNENTYYTNYLYVLNPIVNIYPDECFEIIKKECNAAMSSPKRNRNTYERITDLLNVMLKIISKQNEALLYIKALYNYKPNLPALKDELRKRLGGKYFF
;
A
#
# COMPACT_ATOMS: atom_id res chain seq x y z
N MET A 1 25.24 -17.05 1.35
CA MET A 1 26.00 -16.87 0.10
C MET A 1 25.52 -15.58 -0.56
N LYS A 2 26.41 -14.70 -1.05
CA LYS A 2 26.05 -13.45 -1.75
C LYS A 2 26.45 -13.58 -3.22
N TRP A 3 25.50 -13.43 -4.13
CA TRP A 3 25.68 -13.62 -5.57
C TRP A 3 25.53 -12.26 -6.25
N PRO A 4 26.27 -11.95 -7.33
CA PRO A 4 25.99 -10.77 -8.15
C PRO A 4 24.56 -10.83 -8.73
N ASP A 5 23.89 -9.68 -8.87
CA ASP A 5 22.47 -9.60 -9.25
C ASP A 5 22.17 -10.32 -10.57
N THR A 6 23.02 -10.09 -11.58
CA THR A 6 22.94 -10.73 -12.89
C THR A 6 23.17 -12.24 -12.84
N PHE A 7 23.99 -12.71 -11.89
CA PHE A 7 24.31 -14.13 -11.75
C PHE A 7 23.16 -14.90 -11.11
N SER A 8 22.46 -14.29 -10.15
CA SER A 8 21.26 -14.93 -9.56
C SER A 8 20.09 -15.02 -10.54
N LEU A 9 19.88 -14.02 -11.40
CA LEU A 9 18.88 -14.10 -12.46
C LEU A 9 19.26 -15.16 -13.51
N TYR A 10 20.53 -15.17 -13.94
CA TYR A 10 21.05 -16.19 -14.85
C TYR A 10 20.79 -17.60 -14.33
N LEU A 11 21.03 -17.85 -13.03
CA LEU A 11 20.68 -19.14 -12.43
C LEU A 11 19.18 -19.45 -12.47
N VAL A 12 18.33 -18.49 -12.11
CA VAL A 12 16.88 -18.69 -12.13
C VAL A 12 16.39 -19.03 -13.54
N ASP A 13 16.99 -18.44 -14.57
CA ASP A 13 16.59 -18.62 -15.95
C ASP A 13 17.17 -19.89 -16.60
N ASN A 14 18.26 -20.44 -16.08
CA ASN A 14 19.02 -21.52 -16.75
C ASN A 14 19.16 -22.82 -15.95
N LEU A 15 18.82 -22.84 -14.66
CA LEU A 15 18.83 -24.08 -13.87
C LEU A 15 17.61 -24.95 -14.21
N ASP A 16 17.84 -26.26 -14.23
CA ASP A 16 16.74 -27.21 -14.35
C ASP A 16 15.98 -27.32 -13.03
N LYS A 17 14.67 -27.05 -13.08
CA LYS A 17 13.83 -26.88 -11.88
C LYS A 17 13.59 -28.18 -11.10
N GLU A 18 13.77 -29.32 -11.76
CA GLU A 18 13.52 -30.65 -11.19
C GLU A 18 14.80 -31.26 -10.63
N SER A 19 15.85 -31.31 -11.44
CA SER A 19 17.13 -31.93 -11.08
C SER A 19 17.99 -31.05 -10.16
N GLU A 20 17.84 -29.72 -10.24
CA GLU A 20 18.62 -28.75 -9.44
C GLU A 20 17.75 -27.93 -8.49
N LYS A 21 16.61 -28.49 -8.07
CA LYS A 21 15.56 -27.81 -7.29
C LYS A 21 16.10 -27.01 -6.10
N GLU A 22 16.99 -27.58 -5.30
CA GLU A 22 17.51 -26.90 -4.10
C GLU A 22 18.31 -25.64 -4.46
N LEU A 23 19.17 -25.72 -5.49
CA LEU A 23 19.96 -24.59 -5.95
C LEU A 23 19.07 -23.53 -6.62
N TYR A 24 18.09 -23.96 -7.42
CA TYR A 24 17.10 -23.09 -8.04
C TYR A 24 16.32 -22.30 -6.98
N VAL A 25 15.79 -22.96 -5.94
CA VAL A 25 15.04 -22.30 -4.86
C VAL A 25 15.93 -21.30 -4.12
N LYS A 26 17.19 -21.63 -3.83
CA LYS A 26 18.13 -20.70 -3.20
C LYS A 26 18.42 -19.48 -4.07
N ALA A 27 18.63 -19.67 -5.38
CA ALA A 27 18.85 -18.60 -6.33
C ALA A 27 17.62 -17.70 -6.46
N LEU A 28 16.44 -18.29 -6.60
CA LEU A 28 15.16 -17.59 -6.69
C LEU A 28 14.85 -16.80 -5.42
N MET A 29 15.10 -17.39 -4.24
CA MET A 29 14.94 -16.71 -2.96
C MET A 29 15.88 -15.50 -2.83
N TYR A 30 17.14 -15.66 -3.23
CA TYR A 30 18.11 -14.56 -3.26
C TYR A 30 17.67 -13.45 -4.21
N TYR A 31 17.32 -13.82 -5.44
CA TYR A 31 16.91 -12.87 -6.47
C TYR A 31 15.62 -12.13 -6.11
N THR A 32 14.61 -12.83 -5.58
CA THR A 32 13.36 -12.22 -5.09
C THR A 32 13.64 -11.17 -4.02
N ASN A 33 14.48 -11.49 -3.03
CA ASN A 33 14.86 -10.56 -1.98
C ASN A 33 15.68 -9.37 -2.50
N LYS A 34 16.50 -9.58 -3.53
CA LYS A 34 17.34 -8.51 -4.09
C LYS A 34 16.56 -7.59 -5.03
N SER A 35 15.79 -8.16 -5.94
CA SER A 35 14.97 -7.45 -6.95
C SER A 35 13.72 -6.80 -6.36
N ARG A 36 13.24 -7.27 -5.19
CA ARG A 36 12.01 -6.80 -4.55
C ARG A 36 10.77 -6.98 -5.45
N SER A 37 10.77 -8.02 -6.29
CA SER A 37 9.68 -8.29 -7.20
C SER A 37 8.68 -9.29 -6.61
N SER A 38 7.42 -8.85 -6.50
CA SER A 38 6.30 -9.69 -6.07
C SER A 38 5.96 -10.78 -7.10
N GLU A 39 6.31 -10.59 -8.38
CA GLU A 39 6.18 -11.60 -9.43
C GLU A 39 7.09 -12.81 -9.15
N TYR A 40 8.36 -12.57 -8.79
CA TYR A 40 9.25 -13.66 -8.41
C TYR A 40 8.88 -14.30 -7.07
N TYR A 41 8.26 -13.53 -6.15
CA TYR A 41 7.69 -14.12 -4.94
C TYR A 41 6.53 -15.08 -5.23
N LEU A 42 5.66 -14.77 -6.21
CA LEU A 42 4.60 -15.69 -6.63
C LEU A 42 5.14 -17.01 -7.18
N ILE A 43 6.32 -17.00 -7.79
CA ILE A 43 7.00 -18.24 -8.21
C ILE A 43 7.62 -18.91 -6.98
N LEU A 44 8.37 -18.18 -6.17
CA LEU A 44 9.07 -18.72 -5.00
C LEU A 44 8.12 -19.46 -4.05
N ARG A 45 6.96 -18.88 -3.76
CA ARG A 45 5.99 -19.43 -2.80
C ARG A 45 5.49 -20.83 -3.17
N THR A 46 5.54 -21.24 -4.44
CA THR A 46 5.12 -22.59 -4.86
C THR A 46 6.12 -23.67 -4.46
N TYR A 47 7.35 -23.27 -4.09
CA TYR A 47 8.42 -24.16 -3.65
C TYR A 47 8.60 -24.20 -2.13
N LEU A 48 7.94 -23.29 -1.40
CA LEU A 48 8.09 -23.13 0.05
C LEU A 48 6.92 -23.76 0.80
N THR A 49 7.20 -24.36 1.97
CA THR A 49 6.16 -24.71 2.94
C THR A 49 5.49 -23.46 3.50
N GLU A 50 4.38 -23.63 4.22
CA GLU A 50 3.71 -22.50 4.86
C GLU A 50 4.61 -21.78 5.87
N GLU A 51 5.34 -22.53 6.69
CA GLU A 51 6.29 -22.01 7.68
C GLU A 51 7.41 -21.23 7.01
N GLU A 52 7.95 -21.75 5.90
CA GLU A 52 8.99 -21.08 5.12
C GLU A 52 8.46 -19.79 4.46
N ARG A 53 7.22 -19.79 3.95
CA ARG A 53 6.58 -18.58 3.40
C ARG A 53 6.43 -17.52 4.48
N ILE A 54 5.90 -17.89 5.65
CA ILE A 54 5.74 -16.97 6.78
C ILE A 54 7.09 -16.38 7.19
N ALA A 55 8.10 -17.22 7.39
CA ALA A 55 9.44 -16.79 7.78
C ALA A 55 10.08 -15.87 6.72
N PHE A 56 9.90 -16.17 5.43
CA PHE A 56 10.41 -15.33 4.35
C PHE A 56 9.76 -13.94 4.35
N VAL A 57 8.44 -13.87 4.51
CA VAL A 57 7.67 -12.61 4.53
C VAL A 57 7.99 -11.78 5.76
N ASP A 58 8.01 -12.39 6.95
CA ASP A 58 8.27 -11.68 8.21
C ASP A 58 9.67 -11.07 8.26
N LYS A 59 10.65 -11.70 7.61
CA LYS A 59 11.99 -11.15 7.44
C LYS A 59 12.02 -9.80 6.71
N GLN A 60 10.97 -9.49 5.93
CA GLN A 60 10.88 -8.25 5.15
C GLN A 60 10.19 -7.11 5.90
N LYS A 61 9.61 -7.38 7.08
CA LYS A 61 8.86 -6.40 7.89
C LYS A 61 9.63 -5.11 8.18
N ASN A 62 10.93 -5.24 8.42
CA ASN A 62 11.83 -4.10 8.70
C ASN A 62 12.70 -3.72 7.48
N GLY A 63 12.32 -4.18 6.29
CA GLY A 63 13.01 -3.87 5.04
C GLY A 63 12.79 -2.42 4.59
N TYR A 64 13.65 -1.95 3.69
CA TYR A 64 13.56 -0.61 3.10
C TYR A 64 12.40 -0.43 2.12
N ASP A 65 11.86 -1.52 1.57
CA ASP A 65 10.79 -1.49 0.58
C ASP A 65 9.46 -1.98 1.16
N LEU A 66 8.69 -1.03 1.68
CA LEU A 66 7.37 -1.29 2.24
C LEU A 66 6.37 -1.80 1.19
N LYS A 67 6.49 -1.38 -0.08
CA LYS A 67 5.54 -1.80 -1.13
C LYS A 67 5.71 -3.28 -1.42
N PHE A 68 6.96 -3.73 -1.54
CA PHE A 68 7.26 -5.15 -1.70
C PHE A 68 6.72 -5.98 -0.52
N TYR A 69 6.90 -5.51 0.73
CA TYR A 69 6.34 -6.18 1.90
C TYR A 69 4.80 -6.27 1.87
N VAL A 70 4.12 -5.18 1.55
CA VAL A 70 2.65 -5.13 1.41
C VAL A 70 2.16 -6.07 0.31
N ASP A 71 2.88 -6.16 -0.81
CA ASP A 71 2.53 -7.09 -1.90
C ASP A 71 2.57 -8.54 -1.44
N MET A 72 3.63 -8.93 -0.72
CA MET A 72 3.73 -10.28 -0.18
C MET A 72 2.60 -10.56 0.83
N LEU A 73 2.30 -9.62 1.73
CA LEU A 73 1.17 -9.76 2.66
C LEU A 73 -0.16 -9.91 1.91
N LYS A 74 -0.37 -9.15 0.83
CA LYS A 74 -1.58 -9.25 -0.01
C LYS A 74 -1.68 -10.62 -0.69
N ILE A 75 -0.57 -11.13 -1.23
CA ILE A 75 -0.50 -12.45 -1.87
C ILE A 75 -0.84 -13.56 -0.87
N GLU A 76 -0.29 -13.46 0.35
CA GLU A 76 -0.55 -14.41 1.43
C GLU A 76 -1.87 -14.11 2.19
N LYS A 77 -2.68 -13.15 1.71
CA LYS A 77 -3.96 -12.74 2.32
C LYS A 77 -3.86 -12.34 3.79
N ARG A 78 -2.69 -11.88 4.23
CA ARG A 78 -2.39 -11.39 5.58
C ARG A 78 -2.85 -9.93 5.74
N TYR A 79 -4.14 -9.69 5.52
CA TYR A 79 -4.70 -8.34 5.50
C TYR A 79 -4.66 -7.63 6.86
N ALA A 80 -4.76 -8.39 7.96
CA ALA A 80 -4.63 -7.84 9.30
C ALA A 80 -3.25 -7.17 9.52
N ASP A 81 -2.18 -7.76 9.01
CA ASP A 81 -0.83 -7.17 9.09
C ASP A 81 -0.75 -5.87 8.27
N ILE A 82 -1.41 -5.81 7.10
CA ILE A 82 -1.49 -4.59 6.29
C ILE A 82 -2.26 -3.50 7.06
N LEU A 83 -3.34 -3.86 7.75
CA LEU A 83 -4.09 -2.93 8.59
C LEU A 83 -3.24 -2.36 9.73
N GLU A 84 -2.43 -3.19 10.39
CA GLU A 84 -1.52 -2.71 11.44
C GLU A 84 -0.44 -1.76 10.89
N ILE A 85 0.03 -1.97 9.66
CA ILE A 85 0.89 -1.00 8.96
C ILE A 85 0.13 0.31 8.72
N ALA A 86 -1.12 0.25 8.25
CA ALA A 86 -1.93 1.43 7.97
C ALA A 86 -2.21 2.28 9.22
N LYS A 87 -2.35 1.63 10.39
CA LYS A 87 -2.54 2.31 11.68
C LYS A 87 -1.27 3.01 12.19
N ASN A 88 -0.10 2.65 11.67
CA ASN A 88 1.18 3.20 12.13
C ASN A 88 1.43 4.61 11.56
N GLU A 89 1.47 5.61 12.45
CA GLU A 89 1.62 7.03 12.14
C GLU A 89 2.99 7.40 11.52
N ASN A 90 3.98 6.51 11.57
CA ASN A 90 5.32 6.74 10.99
C ASN A 90 5.44 6.36 9.51
N THR A 91 4.36 5.89 8.89
CA THR A 91 4.39 5.49 7.47
C THR A 91 4.47 6.72 6.56
N TYR A 92 5.51 6.81 5.73
CA TYR A 92 5.61 7.88 4.73
C TYR A 92 4.36 7.96 3.86
N TYR A 93 3.83 9.17 3.69
CA TYR A 93 2.60 9.42 2.92
C TYR A 93 2.58 8.75 1.53
N THR A 94 3.71 8.75 0.82
CA THR A 94 3.85 8.15 -0.52
C THR A 94 3.59 6.64 -0.54
N ASN A 95 3.77 5.96 0.60
CA ASN A 95 3.45 4.54 0.76
C ASN A 95 2.06 4.32 1.37
N TYR A 96 1.49 5.32 2.01
CA TYR A 96 0.24 5.20 2.76
C TYR A 96 -0.95 4.80 1.88
N LEU A 97 -1.09 5.44 0.71
CA LEU A 97 -2.13 5.08 -0.26
C LEU A 97 -1.93 3.65 -0.78
N TYR A 98 -0.69 3.20 -0.93
CA TYR A 98 -0.36 1.85 -1.39
C TYR A 98 -0.80 0.80 -0.36
N VAL A 99 -0.54 1.06 0.92
CA VAL A 99 -0.92 0.21 2.06
C VAL A 99 -2.45 0.09 2.17
N LEU A 100 -3.18 1.20 2.00
CA LEU A 100 -4.64 1.21 2.18
C LEU A 100 -5.40 0.48 1.06
N ASN A 101 -5.02 0.68 -0.21
CA ASN A 101 -5.75 0.14 -1.36
C ASN A 101 -6.10 -1.37 -1.30
N PRO A 102 -5.20 -2.29 -0.87
CA PRO A 102 -5.55 -3.71 -0.78
C PRO A 102 -6.58 -4.05 0.31
N ILE A 103 -6.77 -3.17 1.31
CA ILE A 103 -7.60 -3.47 2.49
C ILE A 103 -8.87 -2.63 2.61
N VAL A 104 -9.07 -1.62 1.74
CA VAL A 104 -10.20 -0.68 1.87
C VAL A 104 -11.58 -1.31 1.86
N ASN A 105 -11.76 -2.46 1.20
CA ASN A 105 -13.04 -3.20 1.18
C ASN A 105 -13.02 -4.46 2.08
N ILE A 106 -11.91 -4.70 2.78
CA ILE A 106 -11.75 -5.79 3.75
C ILE A 106 -12.00 -5.26 5.17
N TYR A 107 -11.48 -4.07 5.47
CA TYR A 107 -11.65 -3.35 6.74
C TYR A 107 -12.23 -1.95 6.46
N PRO A 108 -13.48 -1.86 5.98
CA PRO A 108 -14.04 -0.61 5.48
C PRO A 108 -14.19 0.45 6.57
N ASP A 109 -14.63 0.07 7.78
CA ASP A 109 -14.81 1.00 8.90
C ASP A 109 -13.46 1.56 9.37
N GLU A 110 -12.47 0.68 9.55
CA GLU A 110 -11.14 1.07 9.99
C GLU A 110 -10.45 1.94 8.95
N CYS A 111 -10.49 1.57 7.67
CA CYS A 111 -9.90 2.37 6.60
C CYS A 111 -10.58 3.74 6.49
N PHE A 112 -11.90 3.80 6.65
CA PHE A 112 -12.64 5.06 6.64
C PHE A 112 -12.18 6.00 7.76
N GLU A 113 -12.13 5.50 9.00
CA GLU A 113 -11.72 6.30 10.15
C GLU A 113 -10.24 6.67 10.11
N ILE A 114 -9.37 5.78 9.63
CA ILE A 114 -7.96 6.07 9.39
C ILE A 114 -7.82 7.25 8.41
N ILE A 115 -8.47 7.18 7.26
CA ILE A 115 -8.38 8.25 6.24
C ILE A 115 -8.95 9.56 6.77
N LYS A 116 -10.08 9.51 7.49
CA LYS A 116 -10.72 10.68 8.10
C LYS A 116 -9.82 11.34 9.15
N LYS A 117 -9.16 10.55 10.01
CA LYS A 117 -8.17 11.04 10.99
C LYS A 117 -7.03 11.76 10.29
N GLU A 118 -6.45 11.18 9.24
CA GLU A 118 -5.36 11.78 8.46
C GLU A 118 -5.79 13.08 7.76
N CYS A 119 -6.98 13.10 7.15
CA CYS A 119 -7.53 14.31 6.54
C CYS A 119 -7.72 15.43 7.58
N ASN A 120 -8.28 15.10 8.75
CA ASN A 120 -8.46 16.07 9.83
C ASN A 120 -7.14 16.58 10.39
N ALA A 121 -6.13 15.72 10.55
CA ALA A 121 -4.79 16.12 10.99
C ALA A 121 -4.11 17.06 9.97
N ALA A 122 -4.21 16.73 8.68
CA ALA A 122 -3.71 17.58 7.59
C ALA A 122 -4.44 18.94 7.55
N MET A 123 -5.75 18.95 7.77
CA MET A 123 -6.55 20.17 7.86
C MET A 123 -6.17 21.03 9.07
N SER A 124 -5.84 20.44 10.20
CA SER A 124 -5.42 21.16 11.42
C SER A 124 -3.96 21.63 11.40
N SER A 125 -3.19 21.27 10.37
CA SER A 125 -1.77 21.64 10.29
C SER A 125 -1.60 23.16 10.13
N PRO A 126 -0.75 23.81 10.96
CA PRO A 126 -0.46 25.24 10.82
C PRO A 126 0.33 25.58 9.54
N LYS A 127 0.99 24.58 8.92
CA LYS A 127 1.77 24.71 7.69
C LYS A 127 1.01 24.24 6.45
N ARG A 128 -0.32 24.24 6.51
CA ARG A 128 -1.19 23.76 5.43
C ARG A 128 -0.95 24.57 4.16
N ASN A 129 -0.57 23.86 3.10
CA ASN A 129 -0.26 24.44 1.80
C ASN A 129 -0.93 23.61 0.69
N ARG A 130 -0.61 23.91 -0.57
CA ARG A 130 -1.19 23.20 -1.71
C ARG A 130 -0.92 21.69 -1.66
N ASN A 131 0.30 21.28 -1.32
CA ASN A 131 0.65 19.87 -1.19
C ASN A 131 -0.20 19.19 -0.10
N THR A 132 -0.54 19.90 0.99
CA THR A 132 -1.46 19.38 2.01
C THR A 132 -2.84 19.07 1.43
N TYR A 133 -3.39 19.95 0.58
CA TYR A 133 -4.69 19.73 -0.05
C TYR A 133 -4.66 18.63 -1.10
N GLU A 134 -3.57 18.50 -1.86
CA GLU A 134 -3.36 17.37 -2.76
C GLU A 134 -3.40 16.05 -1.99
N ARG A 135 -2.68 15.99 -0.85
CA ARG A 135 -2.65 14.80 0.01
C ARG A 135 -4.03 14.41 0.52
N ILE A 136 -4.80 15.39 1.01
CA ILE A 136 -6.19 15.20 1.44
C ILE A 136 -7.01 14.63 0.27
N THR A 137 -6.86 15.19 -0.92
CA THR A 137 -7.68 14.77 -2.06
C THR A 137 -7.35 13.35 -2.52
N ASP A 138 -6.08 12.96 -2.51
CA ASP A 138 -5.67 11.60 -2.85
C ASP A 138 -6.16 10.57 -1.81
N LEU A 139 -6.19 10.96 -0.53
CA LEU A 139 -6.80 10.17 0.55
C LEU A 139 -8.32 10.01 0.36
N LEU A 140 -9.03 11.08 0.04
CA LEU A 140 -10.47 11.06 -0.25
C LEU A 140 -10.79 10.20 -1.48
N ASN A 141 -9.91 10.19 -2.50
CA ASN A 141 -10.01 9.29 -3.64
C ASN A 141 -9.95 7.81 -3.23
N VAL A 142 -9.15 7.46 -2.22
CA VAL A 142 -9.13 6.10 -1.66
C VAL A 142 -10.40 5.84 -0.85
N MET A 143 -10.86 6.80 -0.05
CA MET A 143 -12.10 6.69 0.74
C MET A 143 -13.33 6.42 -0.14
N LEU A 144 -13.42 7.05 -1.32
CA LEU A 144 -14.50 6.81 -2.29
C LEU A 144 -14.52 5.39 -2.87
N LYS A 145 -13.43 4.62 -2.74
CA LYS A 145 -13.39 3.21 -3.17
C LYS A 145 -13.97 2.25 -2.13
N ILE A 146 -14.27 2.72 -0.92
CA ILE A 146 -14.89 1.92 0.14
C ILE A 146 -16.38 1.77 -0.19
N ILE A 147 -16.77 0.63 -0.75
CA ILE A 147 -18.10 0.42 -1.35
C ILE A 147 -19.20 0.59 -0.30
N SER A 148 -19.03 0.00 0.89
CA SER A 148 -20.01 0.07 1.97
C SER A 148 -20.14 1.46 2.62
N LYS A 149 -19.23 2.40 2.32
CA LYS A 149 -19.15 3.72 2.95
C LYS A 149 -19.32 4.89 1.98
N GLN A 150 -19.76 4.65 0.75
CA GLN A 150 -19.86 5.71 -0.27
C GLN A 150 -20.70 6.91 0.19
N ASN A 151 -21.86 6.69 0.82
CA ASN A 151 -22.70 7.79 1.31
C ASN A 151 -21.99 8.60 2.41
N GLU A 152 -21.37 7.94 3.38
CA GLU A 152 -20.61 8.58 4.46
C GLU A 152 -19.40 9.37 3.90
N ALA A 153 -18.71 8.80 2.91
CA ALA A 153 -17.59 9.45 2.23
C ALA A 153 -18.03 10.73 1.51
N LEU A 154 -19.16 10.69 0.79
CA LEU A 154 -19.71 11.85 0.11
C LEU A 154 -20.13 12.96 1.08
N LEU A 155 -20.75 12.60 2.20
CA LEU A 155 -21.10 13.56 3.25
C LEU A 155 -19.85 14.23 3.83
N TYR A 156 -18.80 13.45 4.10
CA TYR A 156 -17.53 13.97 4.61
C TYR A 156 -16.86 14.91 3.60
N ILE A 157 -16.81 14.53 2.31
CA ILE A 157 -16.27 15.37 1.23
C ILE A 157 -17.06 16.68 1.11
N LYS A 158 -18.40 16.64 1.16
CA LYS A 158 -19.25 17.83 1.13
C LYS A 158 -19.00 18.74 2.34
N ALA A 159 -18.76 18.17 3.52
CA ALA A 159 -18.41 18.95 4.70
C ALA A 159 -17.04 19.65 4.55
N LEU A 160 -16.02 18.95 4.03
CA LEU A 160 -14.71 19.53 3.73
C LEU A 160 -14.79 20.62 2.65
N TYR A 161 -15.58 20.39 1.60
CA TYR A 161 -15.79 21.38 0.54
C TYR A 161 -16.42 22.67 1.08
N ASN A 162 -17.36 22.56 2.01
CA ASN A 162 -18.06 23.70 2.60
C ASN A 162 -17.42 24.24 3.89
N TYR A 163 -16.20 23.80 4.21
CA TYR A 163 -15.47 24.19 5.42
C TYR A 163 -15.32 25.71 5.55
N LYS A 164 -15.32 26.18 6.82
CA LYS A 164 -15.13 27.59 7.19
C LYS A 164 -13.90 27.72 8.12
N PRO A 165 -13.01 28.71 7.87
CA PRO A 165 -13.04 29.71 6.80
C PRO A 165 -12.89 29.07 5.40
N ASN A 166 -13.35 29.78 4.36
CA ASN A 166 -13.33 29.24 2.99
C ASN A 166 -11.90 28.92 2.56
N LEU A 167 -11.68 27.75 1.95
CA LEU A 167 -10.38 27.29 1.46
C LEU A 167 -10.43 27.10 -0.07
N PRO A 168 -10.23 28.17 -0.87
CA PRO A 168 -10.32 28.08 -2.34
C PRO A 168 -9.39 27.02 -2.93
N ALA A 169 -8.14 26.96 -2.46
CA ALA A 169 -7.17 25.99 -2.95
C ALA A 169 -7.58 24.53 -2.69
N LEU A 170 -8.24 24.24 -1.56
CA LEU A 170 -8.80 22.91 -1.30
C LEU A 170 -9.93 22.60 -2.28
N LYS A 171 -10.85 23.55 -2.48
CA LYS A 171 -11.97 23.39 -3.43
C LYS A 171 -11.47 23.12 -4.85
N ASP A 172 -10.41 23.80 -5.27
CA ASP A 172 -9.81 23.61 -6.59
C ASP A 172 -9.20 22.21 -6.74
N GLU A 173 -8.45 21.74 -5.74
CA GLU A 173 -7.90 20.37 -5.77
C GLU A 173 -9.00 19.31 -5.76
N LEU A 174 -10.04 19.49 -4.93
CA LEU A 174 -11.20 18.60 -4.88
C LEU A 174 -11.92 18.51 -6.23
N ARG A 175 -12.19 19.65 -6.89
CA ARG A 175 -12.81 19.68 -8.22
C ARG A 175 -11.95 19.02 -9.28
N LYS A 176 -10.64 19.30 -9.25
CA LYS A 176 -9.67 18.81 -10.23
C LYS A 176 -9.50 17.29 -10.17
N ARG A 177 -9.44 16.71 -8.97
CA ARG A 177 -9.02 15.30 -8.76
C ARG A 177 -10.17 14.34 -8.45
N LEU A 178 -11.27 14.81 -7.84
CA LEU A 178 -12.46 13.97 -7.58
C LEU A 178 -13.50 14.13 -8.70
N GLY A 179 -13.45 15.22 -9.47
CA GLY A 179 -14.43 15.54 -10.50
C GLY A 179 -15.67 16.23 -9.93
N GLY A 180 -16.26 17.13 -10.73
CA GLY A 180 -17.34 18.04 -10.31
C GLY A 180 -18.60 17.37 -9.74
N LYS A 181 -18.84 16.09 -10.04
CA LYS A 181 -20.07 15.35 -9.73
C LYS A 181 -20.36 15.14 -8.25
N TYR A 182 -19.39 15.38 -7.37
CA TYR A 182 -19.55 15.16 -5.92
C TYR A 182 -19.93 16.43 -5.15
N PHE A 183 -19.99 17.58 -5.83
CA PHE A 183 -20.12 18.90 -5.20
C PHE A 183 -21.44 19.61 -5.53
N PHE A 184 -22.33 18.96 -6.29
CA PHE A 184 -23.67 19.41 -6.63
C PHE A 184 -24.71 18.40 -6.15
#